data_AF-A0A3M4JYJ6-F1
#
_entry.id   AF-A0A3M4JYJ6-F1
#
_cell.length_a   1.000
_cell.length_b   1.000
_cell.length_c   1.000
_cell.angle_alpha   90.00
_cell.angle_beta   90.00
_cell.angle_gamma   90.00
#
_symmetry.space_group_name_H-M   'P 1'
#
loop_
_entity.id
_entity.type
_entity.pdbx_description
1 polymer ?
#
loop_
_entity_poly.entity_id
_entity_poly.type
_entity_poly.pdbx_seq_one_letter_code
_entity_poly.pdbx_strand_id
1 'polypeptide(L)' 'MLADIEGLQVVGQADSGEESLKKARELKPDVVLMDVKMPGIGGLEATRKMLRSHPDIKVVAVTACEEDPFPTRLL' A
#
# COMPACT_ATOMS: atom_id res chain seq x y z
N MET A 1 8.80 -9.21 11.27
CA MET A 1 8.50 -8.80 9.87
C MET A 1 7.18 -9.46 9.46
N LEU A 2 6.47 -8.96 8.44
CA LEU A 2 5.20 -9.59 7.98
C LEU A 2 5.37 -11.07 7.60
N ALA A 3 6.55 -11.44 7.11
CA ALA A 3 6.89 -12.81 6.73
C ALA A 3 7.02 -13.79 7.91
N ASP A 4 7.11 -13.30 9.15
CA ASP A 4 7.31 -14.14 10.34
C ASP A 4 5.98 -14.53 11.02
N ILE A 5 4.84 -14.08 10.48
CA ILE A 5 3.52 -14.32 11.06
C ILE A 5 2.93 -15.59 10.45
N GLU A 6 2.69 -16.61 11.28
CA GLU A 6 1.99 -17.82 10.84
C GLU A 6 0.62 -17.49 10.24
N GLY A 7 0.32 -18.07 9.07
CA GLY A 7 -0.91 -17.82 8.33
C GLY A 7 -0.85 -16.61 7.37
N LEU A 8 0.27 -15.86 7.33
CA LEU A 8 0.51 -14.85 6.31
C LEU A 8 1.66 -15.26 5.40
N GLN A 9 1.48 -15.07 4.09
CA GLN A 9 2.53 -15.26 3.10
C GLN A 9 2.75 -13.95 2.33
N VAL A 10 3.97 -13.41 2.40
CA VAL A 10 4.35 -12.25 1.59
C VAL A 10 4.66 -12.73 0.17
N VAL A 11 3.71 -12.54 -0.75
CA VAL A 11 3.86 -12.96 -2.15
C VAL A 11 4.60 -11.94 -3.01
N GLY A 12 4.67 -10.68 -2.58
CA GLY A 12 5.37 -9.62 -3.30
C GLY A 12 5.46 -8.31 -2.53
N GLN A 13 6.31 -7.41 -3.03
CA GLN A 13 6.55 -6.04 -2.53
C GLN A 13 6.61 -5.09 -3.73
N ALA A 14 6.23 -3.83 -3.60
CA ALA A 14 6.29 -2.87 -4.70
C ALA A 14 6.72 -1.50 -4.19
N ASP A 15 7.55 -0.81 -4.98
CA ASP A 15 8.16 0.47 -4.60
C ASP A 15 7.43 1.68 -5.23
N SER A 16 6.42 1.43 -6.07
CA SER A 16 5.58 2.46 -6.70
C SER A 16 4.14 1.99 -6.90
N GLY A 17 3.22 2.95 -7.10
CA GLY A 17 1.82 2.64 -7.40
C GLY A 17 1.67 1.80 -8.67
N GLU A 18 2.46 2.06 -9.71
CA GLU A 18 2.46 1.34 -10.98
C GLU A 18 2.97 -0.10 -10.82
N GLU A 19 4.06 -0.29 -10.07
CA GLU A 19 4.58 -1.62 -9.79
C GLU A 19 3.60 -2.44 -8.96
N SER A 20 2.90 -1.81 -8.00
CA SER A 20 1.89 -2.48 -7.19
C SER A 20 0.76 -3.07 -8.07
N LEU A 21 0.33 -2.34 -9.11
CA LEU A 21 -0.68 -2.81 -10.06
C LEU A 21 -0.18 -3.97 -10.91
N LYS A 22 1.09 -3.92 -11.34
CA LYS A 22 1.71 -5.00 -12.10
C LYS A 22 1.80 -6.27 -11.25
N LYS A 23 2.33 -6.16 -10.04
CA LYS A 23 2.49 -7.29 -9.12
C LYS A 23 1.15 -7.86 -8.65
N ALA A 24 0.14 -7.03 -8.41
CA ALA A 24 -1.21 -7.52 -8.07
C ALA A 24 -1.81 -8.39 -9.18
N ARG A 25 -1.58 -8.06 -10.46
CA ARG A 25 -2.02 -8.87 -11.61
C ARG A 25 -1.30 -10.21 -11.71
N GLU A 26 0.01 -10.20 -11.47
CA GLU A 26 0.87 -11.37 -11.62
C GLU A 26 0.70 -12.35 -10.45
N LEU A 27 0.66 -11.82 -9.23
CA LEU A 27 0.71 -12.60 -7.99
C LEU A 27 -0.67 -12.90 -7.40
N LYS A 28 -1.70 -12.14 -7.81
CA LYS A 28 -3.10 -12.28 -7.36
C LYS A 28 -3.23 -12.43 -5.83
N PRO A 29 -2.74 -11.46 -5.04
CA PRO A 29 -2.80 -11.52 -3.58
C PRO A 29 -4.24 -11.42 -3.07
N ASP A 30 -4.55 -12.07 -1.94
CA ASP A 30 -5.84 -11.92 -1.26
C ASP A 30 -5.97 -10.54 -0.59
N VAL A 31 -4.86 -10.07 -0.02
CA VAL A 31 -4.78 -8.78 0.68
C VAL A 31 -3.54 -7.99 0.27
N VAL A 32 -3.71 -6.67 0.16
CA VAL A 32 -2.63 -5.72 -0.13
C VAL A 32 -2.57 -4.70 1.00
N LEU A 33 -1.40 -4.58 1.63
CA LEU A 33 -1.02 -3.43 2.44
C LEU A 33 -0.48 -2.35 1.50
N MET A 34 -1.16 -1.20 1.44
CA MET A 34 -0.86 -0.13 0.50
C MET A 34 -0.47 1.14 1.25
N ASP A 35 0.73 1.68 1.00
CA ASP A 35 1.06 3.01 1.48
C ASP A 35 0.31 4.06 0.66
N VAL A 36 -0.34 5.04 1.30
CA VAL A 36 -0.99 6.15 0.59
C VAL A 36 0.03 7.03 -0.14
N LYS A 37 1.19 7.28 0.49
CA LYS A 37 2.25 8.14 -0.04
C LYS A 37 3.33 7.32 -0.75
N MET A 38 2.98 6.75 -1.89
CA MET A 38 3.94 6.07 -2.77
C MET A 38 4.40 6.97 -3.94
N PRO A 39 5.61 6.74 -4.48
CA PRO A 39 6.02 7.29 -5.77
C PRO A 39 5.08 6.92 -6.93
N GLY A 40 5.18 7.70 -8.02
CA GLY A 40 4.41 7.47 -9.25
C GLY A 40 2.96 7.92 -9.15
N ILE A 41 2.00 7.07 -9.53
CA ILE A 41 0.56 7.39 -9.40
C ILE A 41 0.08 7.49 -7.94
N GLY A 42 0.89 7.07 -6.97
CA GLY A 42 0.53 7.04 -5.55
C GLY A 42 -0.40 5.89 -5.17
N GLY A 43 -0.47 5.58 -3.88
CA GLY A 43 -1.20 4.41 -3.39
C GLY A 43 -2.71 4.55 -3.43
N LEU A 44 -3.24 5.76 -3.31
CA LEU A 44 -4.67 6.01 -3.40
C LEU A 44 -5.19 5.70 -4.82
N GLU A 45 -4.51 6.19 -5.84
CA GLU A 45 -4.90 5.95 -7.23
C GLU A 45 -4.59 4.52 -7.67
N ALA A 46 -3.47 3.95 -7.20
CA ALA A 46 -3.18 2.52 -7.36
C ALA A 46 -4.30 1.65 -6.78
N THR A 47 -4.77 1.93 -5.55
CA THR A 47 -5.89 1.22 -4.92
C THR A 47 -7.16 1.28 -5.77
N ARG A 48 -7.54 2.47 -6.26
CA ARG A 48 -8.72 2.62 -7.11
C ARG A 48 -8.62 1.79 -8.40
N LYS A 49 -7.47 1.83 -9.07
CA LYS A 49 -7.24 1.05 -10.30
C LYS A 49 -7.18 -0.46 -10.02
N MET A 50 -6.62 -0.84 -8.88
CA MET A 50 -6.53 -2.23 -8.44
C MET A 50 -7.91 -2.82 -8.23
N LEU A 51 -8.75 -2.16 -7.41
CA LEU A 51 -10.12 -2.63 -7.12
C LEU A 51 -11.04 -2.64 -8.34
N ARG A 52 -10.80 -1.76 -9.32
CA ARG A 52 -11.52 -1.81 -10.61
C ARG A 52 -11.17 -3.02 -11.46
N SER A 53 -9.92 -3.50 -11.37
CA SER A 53 -9.45 -4.64 -12.17
C SER A 53 -9.54 -5.98 -11.44
N HIS A 54 -9.50 -5.95 -10.12
CA HIS A 54 -9.53 -7.12 -9.23
C HIS A 54 -10.39 -6.79 -8.01
N PRO A 55 -11.73 -6.86 -8.15
CA PRO A 55 -12.66 -6.47 -7.08
C PRO A 55 -12.60 -7.35 -5.84
N ASP A 56 -12.03 -8.55 -5.95
CA ASP A 56 -11.94 -9.50 -4.83
C ASP A 56 -10.80 -9.17 -3.87
N ILE A 57 -9.75 -8.48 -4.34
CA ILE A 57 -8.58 -8.09 -3.54
C ILE A 57 -9.04 -7.16 -2.41
N LYS A 58 -8.60 -7.43 -1.18
CA LYS A 58 -8.80 -6.54 -0.03
C LYS A 58 -7.60 -5.61 0.11
N VAL A 59 -7.85 -4.31 0.30
CA VAL A 59 -6.78 -3.33 0.46
C VAL A 59 -6.86 -2.69 1.84
N VAL A 60 -5.76 -2.76 2.58
CA VAL A 60 -5.56 -2.05 3.85
C VAL A 60 -4.62 -0.89 3.56
N ALA A 61 -5.18 0.33 3.56
CA ALA A 61 -4.40 1.54 3.40
C ALA A 61 -3.64 1.85 4.70
N VAL A 62 -2.34 2.08 4.58
CA VAL A 62 -1.45 2.50 5.65
C VAL A 62 -0.80 3.80 5.21
N THR A 63 -0.51 4.70 6.13
CA THR A 63 0.34 5.86 5.83
C THR A 63 1.13 6.15 7.08
N ALA A 64 2.42 6.38 6.93
CA ALA A 64 3.16 7.04 7.98
C ALA A 64 2.70 8.51 8.01
N CYS A 65 1.99 8.89 9.07
CA CYS A 65 1.89 10.29 9.46
C CYS A 65 3.07 10.53 10.41
N GLU A 66 4.10 11.21 9.92
CA GLU A 66 4.91 12.02 10.83
C GLU A 66 3.94 13.12 11.30
N GLU A 67 3.49 13.05 12.55
CA GLU A 67 3.09 14.28 13.22
C GLU A 67 4.33 15.17 13.16
N ASP A 68 4.28 16.24 12.35
CA ASP A 68 5.26 17.32 12.46
C ASP A 68 5.40 17.62 13.96
N PRO A 69 6.60 17.63 14.55
CA PRO A 69 6.75 18.13 15.89
C PRO A 69 6.31 19.59 15.86
N PHE A 70 5.09 19.84 16.34
CA PHE A 70 4.57 21.19 16.54
C PHE A 70 5.67 22.00 17.22
N PRO A 71 6.20 23.08 16.61
CA PRO A 71 6.83 24.12 17.40
C PRO A 71 5.70 24.72 18.21
N THR A 72 5.59 24.25 19.45
CA THR A 72 4.78 24.90 20.47
C THR A 72 5.38 26.28 20.66
N ARG A 73 4.73 27.30 20.07
CA ARG A 73 5.14 28.71 19.95
C ARG A 73 6.13 29.04 18.84
N LEU A 74 5.69 29.94 17.96
CA LEU A 74 6.39 31.20 17.68
C LEU A 74 5.34 32.31 17.78
N LEU A 75 5.73 33.40 18.47
CA LEU A 75 4.93 34.56 18.87
C LEU A 75 4.19 35.24 17.72
#